data_AF-A0A7Y5QM01-F1
#
_entry.id   AF-A0A7Y5QM01-F1
#
_cell.length_a   1.000
_cell.length_b   1.000
_cell.length_c   1.000
_cell.angle_alpha   90.00
_cell.angle_beta   90.00
_cell.angle_gamma   90.00
#
_symmetry.space_group_name_H-M   'P 1'
#
loop_
_entity.id
_entity.type
_entity.pdbx_description
1 polymer ?
#
loop_
_entity_poly.entity_id
_entity_poly.type
_entity_poly.pdbx_seq_one_letter_code
_entity_poly.pdbx_strand_id
1 'polypeptide(L)'
;MGPGDLSRALAPLAARPDSRILVGRETFDDAGVFRLSDELALVQTVDFFAPIVDDPYEFGQVAAANALSDVYAMGGTPIMALAIVGMPVNKLPLEAIGRILEGGASVCAQAGIPVAGGHSIDSPEPIYGLVALGIAHPDIIKRNADAREGDVLILGKPLGVGILGSAMKKGVLDADGYAQMIAT
;
A
#
# COMPACT_ATOMS: atom_id res chain seq x y z
N MET A 1 -5.91 -15.02 2.95
CA MET A 1 -5.46 -14.98 4.36
C MET A 1 -6.25 -13.87 5.04
N GLY A 2 -6.93 -14.15 6.15
CA GLY A 2 -7.78 -13.18 6.85
C GLY A 2 -7.02 -12.30 7.83
N PRO A 3 -7.67 -11.27 8.40
CA PRO A 3 -7.07 -10.43 9.44
C PRO A 3 -6.55 -11.28 10.62
N GLY A 4 -5.28 -11.10 10.99
CA GLY A 4 -4.65 -11.80 12.12
C GLY A 4 -4.06 -13.19 11.81
N ASP A 5 -4.32 -13.79 10.65
CA ASP A 5 -3.68 -15.06 10.24
C ASP A 5 -2.16 -14.90 10.14
N LEU A 6 -1.70 -13.80 9.53
CA LEU A 6 -0.28 -13.48 9.41
C LEU A 6 0.37 -13.32 10.78
N SER A 7 -0.29 -12.59 11.69
CA SER A 7 0.18 -12.41 13.07
C SER A 7 0.41 -13.76 13.77
N ARG A 8 -0.55 -14.68 13.64
CA ARG A 8 -0.43 -16.04 14.20
C ARG A 8 0.68 -16.86 13.54
N ALA A 9 0.82 -16.80 12.21
CA ALA A 9 1.86 -17.51 11.48
C ALA A 9 3.27 -17.00 11.83
N LEU A 10 3.38 -15.71 12.14
CA LEU A 10 4.60 -15.03 12.51
C LEU A 10 4.98 -15.22 13.98
N ALA A 11 4.01 -15.39 14.88
CA ALA A 11 4.21 -15.56 16.34
C ALA A 11 5.31 -16.58 16.76
N PRO A 12 5.47 -17.76 16.15
CA PRO A 12 6.51 -18.72 16.55
C PRO A 12 7.93 -18.33 16.09
N LEU A 13 8.08 -17.36 15.19
CA LEU A 13 9.39 -16.92 14.73
C LEU A 13 10.07 -16.09 15.83
N ALA A 14 11.24 -16.54 16.29
CA ALA A 14 12.03 -15.82 17.28
C ALA A 14 12.36 -14.41 16.79
N ALA A 15 11.78 -13.40 17.43
CA ALA A 15 12.19 -12.02 17.23
C ALA A 15 13.60 -11.85 17.80
N ARG A 16 14.52 -11.33 16.99
CA ARG A 16 15.80 -10.81 17.50
C ARG A 16 15.58 -9.34 17.82
N PRO A 17 15.54 -8.94 19.09
CA PRO A 17 15.32 -7.54 19.43
C PRO A 17 16.47 -6.69 18.90
N ASP A 18 16.14 -5.67 18.13
CA ASP A 18 17.06 -4.65 17.63
C ASP A 18 16.48 -3.29 18.01
N SER A 19 17.22 -2.52 18.82
CA SER A 19 16.77 -1.21 19.32
C SER A 19 16.59 -0.16 18.22
N ARG A 20 17.07 -0.44 17.00
CA ARG A 20 16.84 0.41 15.83
C ARG A 20 15.48 0.19 15.20
N ILE A 21 14.78 -0.91 15.50
CA ILE A 21 13.39 -1.08 15.05
C ILE A 21 12.52 -0.18 15.91
N LEU A 22 12.08 0.94 15.33
CA LEU A 22 11.20 1.88 16.01
C LEU A 22 9.78 1.34 16.00
N VAL A 23 9.33 0.80 14.88
CA VAL A 23 8.01 0.21 14.71
C VAL A 23 8.19 -1.16 14.07
N GLY A 24 7.87 -2.20 14.84
CA GLY A 24 8.02 -3.58 14.46
C GLY A 24 6.69 -4.35 14.49
N ARG A 25 6.79 -5.64 14.79
CA ARG A 25 5.67 -6.59 14.71
C ARG A 25 4.75 -6.53 15.93
N GLU A 26 5.17 -5.83 16.97
CA GLU A 26 4.48 -5.73 18.25
C GLU A 26 3.18 -4.93 18.19
N THR A 27 3.14 -3.86 17.39
CA THR A 27 1.95 -3.01 17.23
C THR A 27 1.18 -3.26 15.94
N PHE A 28 1.74 -4.06 15.01
CA PHE A 28 1.18 -4.28 13.66
C PHE A 28 0.73 -2.96 13.02
N ASP A 29 1.60 -1.95 13.08
CA ASP A 29 1.38 -0.64 12.47
C ASP A 29 1.42 -0.74 10.94
N ASP A 30 1.09 0.35 10.27
CA ASP A 30 0.94 0.40 8.81
C ASP A 30 2.27 0.14 8.07
N ALA A 31 3.42 0.45 8.68
CA ALA A 31 4.73 0.20 8.08
C ALA A 31 5.82 -0.15 9.11
N GLY A 32 6.85 -0.86 8.66
CA GLY A 32 8.06 -1.09 9.44
C GLY A 32 8.95 0.15 9.46
N VAL A 33 9.40 0.57 10.65
CA VAL A 33 10.27 1.75 10.80
C VAL A 33 11.60 1.35 11.43
N PHE A 34 12.69 1.69 10.75
CA PHE A 34 14.06 1.38 11.17
C PHE A 34 14.91 2.64 11.29
N ARG A 35 15.47 2.90 12.47
CA ARG A 35 16.37 4.02 12.73
C ARG A 35 17.73 3.77 12.06
N LEU A 36 18.11 4.66 11.14
CA LEU A 36 19.42 4.67 10.50
C LEU A 36 20.42 5.54 11.29
N SER A 37 19.95 6.67 11.83
CA SER A 37 20.70 7.56 12.71
C SER A 37 19.73 8.28 13.66
N ASP A 38 20.25 9.14 14.54
CA ASP A 38 19.41 9.93 15.46
C ASP A 38 18.50 10.93 14.72
N GLU A 39 18.82 11.29 13.48
CA GLU A 39 18.06 12.24 12.66
C GLU A 39 17.30 11.59 11.50
N LEU A 40 17.53 10.30 11.23
CA LEU A 40 16.98 9.61 10.07
C LEU A 40 16.43 8.22 10.41
N ALA A 41 15.17 8.01 10.09
CA ALA A 41 14.52 6.72 10.07
C ALA A 41 14.06 6.37 8.65
N LEU A 42 14.16 5.09 8.33
CA LEU A 42 13.64 4.48 7.12
C LEU A 42 12.25 3.90 7.43
N VAL A 43 11.26 4.28 6.64
CA VAL A 43 9.90 3.73 6.66
C VAL A 43 9.75 2.80 5.47
N GLN A 44 9.32 1.57 5.69
CA GLN A 44 9.12 0.57 4.64
C GLN A 44 7.78 -0.13 4.81
N THR A 45 7.00 -0.14 3.74
CA THR A 45 5.79 -0.93 3.62
C THR A 45 5.81 -1.76 2.34
N VAL A 46 4.99 -2.80 2.31
CA VAL A 46 4.75 -3.61 1.13
C VAL A 46 3.27 -3.91 1.08
N ASP A 47 2.63 -3.52 -0.03
CA ASP A 47 1.21 -3.76 -0.22
C ASP A 47 0.91 -4.11 -1.67
N PHE A 48 0.11 -5.17 -1.85
CA PHE A 48 -0.28 -5.70 -3.14
C PHE A 48 -1.59 -6.47 -3.04
N PHE A 49 -2.38 -6.42 -4.10
CA PHE A 49 -3.69 -7.08 -4.13
C PHE A 49 -4.12 -7.44 -5.55
N ALA A 50 -5.21 -8.22 -5.63
CA ALA A 50 -5.87 -8.55 -6.89
C ALA A 50 -6.73 -7.37 -7.38
N PRO A 51 -7.01 -7.25 -8.69
CA PRO A 51 -7.78 -6.16 -9.26
C PRO A 51 -9.07 -5.85 -8.50
N ILE A 52 -9.25 -4.57 -8.19
CA ILE A 52 -10.45 -4.04 -7.52
C ILE A 52 -11.35 -3.24 -8.47
N VAL A 53 -10.82 -2.90 -9.65
CA VAL A 53 -11.47 -2.20 -10.76
C VAL A 53 -11.10 -2.87 -12.08
N ASP A 54 -11.93 -2.70 -13.10
CA ASP A 54 -11.77 -3.38 -14.38
C ASP A 54 -10.73 -2.69 -15.29
N ASP A 55 -10.59 -1.36 -15.20
CA ASP A 55 -9.58 -0.64 -15.97
C ASP A 55 -8.17 -0.93 -15.43
N PRO A 56 -7.25 -1.47 -16.26
CA PRO A 56 -5.92 -1.85 -15.78
C PRO A 56 -5.09 -0.65 -15.30
N TYR A 57 -5.24 0.52 -15.91
CA TYR A 57 -4.50 1.71 -15.53
C TYR A 57 -4.98 2.24 -14.18
N GLU A 58 -6.29 2.35 -13.98
CA GLU A 58 -6.87 2.77 -12.70
C GLU A 58 -6.55 1.76 -11.59
N PHE A 59 -6.55 0.45 -11.87
CA PHE A 59 -6.08 -0.54 -10.91
C PHE A 59 -4.64 -0.29 -10.47
N GLY A 60 -3.75 0.00 -11.42
CA GLY A 60 -2.37 0.40 -11.13
C GLY A 60 -2.29 1.62 -10.22
N GLN A 61 -3.11 2.64 -10.50
CA GLN A 61 -3.17 3.86 -9.69
C GLN A 61 -3.63 3.57 -8.26
N VAL A 62 -4.71 2.81 -8.08
CA VAL A 62 -5.22 2.51 -6.73
C VAL A 62 -4.23 1.66 -5.94
N ALA A 63 -3.59 0.66 -6.57
CA ALA A 63 -2.57 -0.17 -5.93
C ALA A 63 -1.37 0.66 -5.45
N ALA A 64 -0.88 1.59 -6.29
CA ALA A 64 0.23 2.46 -5.91
C ALA A 64 -0.18 3.46 -4.82
N ALA A 65 -1.37 4.06 -4.92
CA ALA A 65 -1.86 5.01 -3.91
C ALA A 65 -2.00 4.35 -2.53
N ASN A 66 -2.51 3.11 -2.49
CA ASN A 66 -2.60 2.32 -1.27
C ASN A 66 -1.22 1.98 -0.72
N ALA A 67 -0.29 1.47 -1.54
CA ALA A 67 1.05 1.14 -1.05
C ALA A 67 1.85 2.36 -0.56
N LEU A 68 1.61 3.56 -1.10
CA LEU A 68 2.23 4.78 -0.59
C LEU A 68 1.54 5.33 0.67
N SER A 69 0.29 4.97 0.94
CA SER A 69 -0.45 5.56 2.06
C SER A 69 0.17 5.25 3.41
N ASP A 70 0.75 4.06 3.60
CA ASP A 70 1.33 3.68 4.90
C ASP A 70 2.58 4.50 5.21
N VAL A 71 3.35 4.87 4.17
CA VAL A 71 4.50 5.77 4.36
C VAL A 71 4.03 7.11 4.91
N TYR A 72 2.95 7.66 4.34
CA TYR A 72 2.37 8.91 4.83
C TYR A 72 1.71 8.75 6.21
N ALA A 73 1.07 7.61 6.49
CA ALA A 73 0.45 7.31 7.77
C ALA A 73 1.46 7.33 8.93
N MET A 74 2.69 6.85 8.68
CA MET A 74 3.79 6.91 9.65
C MET A 74 4.43 8.31 9.78
N GLY A 75 3.99 9.30 9.01
CA GLY A 75 4.60 10.64 8.95
C GLY A 75 5.88 10.70 8.09
N GLY A 76 6.09 9.69 7.24
CA GLY A 76 7.22 9.62 6.32
C GLY A 76 6.97 10.34 5.00
N THR A 77 8.08 10.69 4.33
CA THR A 77 8.09 11.17 2.95
C THR A 77 8.59 10.05 2.05
N PRO A 78 7.80 9.57 1.07
CA PRO A 78 8.27 8.57 0.11
C PRO A 78 9.49 9.06 -0.66
N ILE A 79 10.39 8.13 -1.00
CA ILE A 79 11.61 8.42 -1.77
C ILE A 79 11.78 7.54 -3.01
N MET A 80 11.22 6.32 -3.00
CA MET A 80 11.23 5.40 -4.14
C MET A 80 10.28 4.22 -3.90
N ALA A 81 9.94 3.51 -4.97
CA ALA A 81 9.18 2.28 -4.90
C ALA A 81 9.78 1.16 -5.77
N LEU A 82 9.43 -0.09 -5.48
CA LEU A 82 9.69 -1.26 -6.31
C LEU A 82 8.37 -1.97 -6.64
N ALA A 83 8.16 -2.35 -7.89
CA ALA A 83 6.95 -3.03 -8.31
C ALA A 83 6.95 -4.52 -7.92
N ILE A 84 5.82 -5.01 -7.43
CA ILE A 84 5.52 -6.44 -7.25
C ILE A 84 4.47 -6.81 -8.29
N VAL A 85 4.77 -7.79 -9.13
CA VAL A 85 3.93 -8.17 -10.27
C VAL A 85 3.73 -9.67 -10.29
N GLY A 86 2.50 -10.13 -10.15
CA GLY A 86 2.10 -11.51 -10.45
C GLY A 86 1.06 -11.47 -11.54
N MET A 87 1.32 -12.01 -12.74
CA MET A 87 0.38 -11.91 -13.85
C MET A 87 0.24 -13.25 -14.57
N PRO A 88 -0.98 -13.63 -15.01
CA PRO A 88 -1.16 -14.83 -15.82
C PRO A 88 -0.75 -14.53 -17.26
N VAL A 89 0.53 -14.73 -17.60
CA VAL A 89 1.11 -14.29 -18.89
C VAL A 89 0.45 -14.93 -20.12
N ASN A 90 -0.23 -16.06 -19.92
CA ASN A 90 -0.98 -16.77 -20.96
C ASN A 90 -2.45 -16.35 -21.08
N LYS A 91 -2.96 -15.54 -20.14
CA LYS A 91 -4.38 -15.11 -20.10
C LYS A 91 -4.54 -13.60 -20.22
N LEU A 92 -3.57 -12.83 -19.74
CA LEU A 92 -3.61 -11.38 -19.75
C LEU A 92 -2.63 -10.83 -20.81
N PRO A 93 -3.09 -10.01 -21.77
CA PRO A 93 -2.22 -9.39 -22.75
C PRO A 93 -1.14 -8.52 -22.10
N LEU A 94 0.06 -8.53 -22.68
CA LEU A 94 1.18 -7.71 -22.19
C LEU A 94 0.84 -6.21 -22.16
N GLU A 95 -0.01 -5.75 -23.08
CA GLU A 95 -0.51 -4.38 -23.10
C GLU A 95 -1.29 -4.02 -21.83
N ALA A 96 -2.18 -4.92 -21.37
CA ALA A 96 -2.92 -4.70 -20.13
C ALA A 96 -1.98 -4.68 -18.92
N ILE A 97 -0.96 -5.54 -18.89
CA ILE A 97 0.09 -5.51 -17.84
C ILE A 97 0.83 -4.17 -17.89
N GLY A 98 1.20 -3.70 -19.08
CA GLY A 98 1.85 -2.40 -19.29
C GLY A 98 1.00 -1.24 -18.75
N ARG A 99 -0.32 -1.26 -18.98
CA ARG A 99 -1.26 -0.26 -18.47
C ARG A 99 -1.31 -0.22 -16.94
N ILE A 100 -1.27 -1.39 -16.27
CA ILE A 100 -1.19 -1.46 -14.79
C ILE A 100 0.09 -0.79 -14.28
N LEU A 101 1.22 -1.12 -14.89
CA LEU A 101 2.51 -0.54 -14.52
C LEU A 101 2.55 0.97 -14.77
N GLU A 102 1.95 1.43 -15.87
CA GLU A 102 1.83 2.85 -16.22
C GLU A 102 0.98 3.60 -15.19
N GLY A 103 -0.14 3.01 -14.75
CA GLY A 103 -1.01 3.56 -13.71
C GLY A 103 -0.28 3.70 -12.37
N GLY A 104 0.42 2.65 -11.93
CA GLY A 104 1.17 2.73 -10.68
C GLY A 104 2.33 3.73 -10.75
N ALA A 105 3.03 3.78 -11.89
CA ALA A 105 4.09 4.76 -12.13
C ALA A 105 3.57 6.21 -12.14
N SER A 106 2.34 6.45 -12.61
CA SER A 106 1.77 7.81 -12.62
C SER A 106 1.51 8.35 -11.21
N VAL A 107 1.08 7.51 -10.28
CA VAL A 107 0.91 7.88 -8.87
C VAL A 107 2.26 8.13 -8.19
N CYS A 108 3.25 7.28 -8.45
CA CYS A 108 4.63 7.52 -7.98
C CYS A 108 5.18 8.86 -8.51
N ALA A 109 4.92 9.18 -9.78
CA ALA A 109 5.32 10.45 -10.38
C ALA A 109 4.63 11.65 -9.72
N GLN A 110 3.34 11.54 -9.37
CA GLN A 110 2.62 12.56 -8.60
C GLN A 110 3.21 12.76 -7.19
N ALA A 111 3.68 11.68 -6.56
CA ALA A 111 4.40 11.72 -5.29
C ALA A 111 5.86 12.19 -5.42
N GLY A 112 6.35 12.43 -6.65
CA GLY A 112 7.72 12.89 -6.91
C GLY A 112 8.79 11.80 -6.76
N ILE A 113 8.42 10.52 -6.83
CA ILE A 113 9.33 9.39 -6.62
C ILE A 113 9.45 8.50 -7.86
N PRO A 114 10.60 7.83 -8.06
CA PRO A 114 10.74 6.82 -9.10
C PRO A 114 10.20 5.46 -8.67
N VAL A 115 9.68 4.71 -9.64
CA VAL A 115 9.63 3.24 -9.56
C VAL A 115 10.99 2.72 -10.02
N ALA A 116 11.83 2.29 -9.08
CA ALA A 116 13.24 2.01 -9.30
C ALA A 116 13.54 0.58 -9.79
N GLY A 117 12.49 -0.19 -10.09
CA GLY A 117 12.59 -1.58 -10.51
C GLY A 117 11.42 -2.39 -9.97
N GLY A 118 11.60 -3.70 -9.86
CA GLY A 118 10.59 -4.59 -9.34
C GLY A 118 10.93 -6.05 -9.59
N HIS A 119 9.98 -6.92 -9.23
CA HIS A 119 10.04 -8.33 -9.53
C HIS A 119 8.70 -8.84 -10.06
N SER A 120 8.77 -9.74 -11.04
CA SER A 120 7.61 -10.33 -11.67
C SER A 120 7.63 -11.85 -11.63
N ILE A 121 6.48 -12.46 -11.40
CA ILE A 121 6.27 -13.91 -11.49
C ILE A 121 5.06 -14.22 -12.38
N ASP A 122 5.06 -15.41 -12.99
CA ASP A 122 3.83 -15.97 -13.54
C ASP A 122 2.90 -16.38 -12.38
N SER A 123 1.64 -15.97 -12.45
CA SER A 123 0.65 -16.20 -11.40
C SER A 123 -0.70 -16.54 -12.02
N PRO A 124 -1.46 -17.51 -11.49
CA PRO A 124 -2.79 -17.83 -12.00
C PRO A 124 -3.76 -16.65 -11.96
N GLU A 125 -3.61 -15.78 -10.95
CA GLU A 125 -4.42 -14.58 -10.71
C GLU A 125 -3.54 -13.32 -10.81
N PRO A 126 -4.06 -12.21 -11.37
CA PRO A 126 -3.35 -10.94 -11.41
C PRO A 126 -3.18 -10.36 -10.00
N ILE A 127 -1.97 -9.93 -9.69
CA ILE A 127 -1.55 -9.31 -8.43
C ILE A 127 -0.60 -8.16 -8.78
N TYR A 128 -0.89 -6.98 -8.26
CA TYR A 128 -0.02 -5.83 -8.41
C TYR A 128 0.05 -5.03 -7.11
N GLY A 129 1.20 -4.40 -6.89
CA GLY A 129 1.44 -3.52 -5.76
C GLY A 129 2.87 -3.04 -5.72
N LEU A 130 3.24 -2.37 -4.64
CA LEU A 130 4.56 -1.78 -4.47
C LEU A 130 5.17 -2.15 -3.12
N VAL A 131 6.49 -2.27 -3.11
CA VAL A 131 7.29 -1.96 -1.92
C VAL A 131 7.54 -0.46 -1.94
N ALA A 132 7.09 0.26 -0.92
CA ALA A 132 7.30 1.69 -0.80
C ALA A 132 8.32 2.00 0.30
N LEU A 133 9.28 2.86 -0.04
CA LEU A 133 10.31 3.32 0.87
C LEU A 133 10.14 4.82 1.10
N GLY A 134 10.20 5.22 2.36
CA GLY A 134 10.18 6.62 2.78
C GLY A 134 11.17 6.90 3.89
N ILE A 135 11.35 8.18 4.18
CA ILE A 135 12.21 8.67 5.26
C ILE A 135 11.45 9.60 6.18
N ALA A 136 11.83 9.62 7.44
CA ALA A 136 11.30 10.53 8.45
C ALA A 136 12.36 10.84 9.50
N HIS A 137 12.19 11.94 10.24
CA HIS A 137 12.92 12.11 11.49
C HIS A 137 12.35 11.13 12.54
N PRO A 138 13.19 10.43 13.34
CA PRO A 138 12.71 9.46 14.32
C PRO A 138 11.65 10.01 15.31
N ASP A 139 11.72 11.30 15.64
CA ASP A 139 10.82 11.94 16.62
C ASP A 139 9.43 12.31 16.09
N ILE A 140 9.20 12.24 14.77
CA ILE A 140 7.91 12.60 14.17
C ILE A 140 7.07 11.39 13.76
N ILE A 141 7.61 10.18 13.96
CA ILE A 141 6.95 8.93 13.61
C ILE A 141 5.59 8.86 14.32
N LYS A 142 4.54 8.66 13.52
CA LYS A 142 3.18 8.44 14.01
C LYS A 142 2.95 6.97 14.23
N ARG A 143 2.37 6.61 15.37
CA ARG A 143 2.04 5.23 15.74
C ARG A 143 0.56 5.12 16.02
N ASN A 144 -0.03 3.99 15.67
CA ASN A 144 -1.44 3.71 15.95
C ASN A 144 -1.77 3.55 17.45
N ALA A 145 -0.75 3.42 18.31
CA ALA A 145 -0.91 3.15 19.74
C ALA A 145 -0.73 4.38 20.66
N ASP A 146 -0.42 5.56 20.09
CA ASP A 146 -0.02 6.75 20.86
C ASP A 146 -1.19 7.70 21.20
N ALA A 147 -2.42 7.38 20.78
CA ALA A 147 -3.61 8.18 21.04
C ALA A 147 -3.92 8.30 22.54
N ARG A 148 -4.43 9.46 22.97
CA ARG A 148 -4.70 9.80 24.38
C ARG A 148 -6.14 10.25 24.58
N GLU A 149 -6.60 10.13 25.83
CA GLU A 149 -7.89 10.72 26.22
C GLU A 149 -7.90 12.22 25.93
N GLY A 150 -8.95 12.68 25.25
CA GLY A 150 -9.09 14.07 24.81
C GLY A 150 -8.68 14.32 23.35
N ASP A 151 -8.05 13.37 22.66
CA ASP A 151 -7.78 13.48 21.23
C ASP A 151 -9.08 13.46 20.39
N VAL A 152 -9.01 14.07 19.21
CA VAL A 152 -10.12 14.09 18.24
C VAL A 152 -9.82 13.18 17.06
N LEU A 153 -10.87 12.55 16.52
CA LEU A 153 -10.77 11.73 15.32
C LEU A 153 -10.94 12.60 14.06
N ILE A 154 -9.96 12.52 13.16
CA ILE A 154 -9.96 13.21 11.87
C ILE A 154 -9.94 12.17 10.77
N LEU A 155 -10.81 12.32 9.77
CA LEU A 155 -10.89 11.44 8.61
C LEU A 155 -10.53 12.23 7.35
N GLY A 156 -9.47 11.79 6.65
CA GLY A 156 -8.95 12.49 5.47
C GLY A 156 -9.69 12.19 4.15
N LYS A 157 -10.46 11.09 4.11
CA LYS A 157 -11.20 10.64 2.92
C LYS A 157 -12.58 10.06 3.30
N PRO A 158 -13.62 10.24 2.49
CA PRO A 158 -14.93 9.63 2.73
C PRO A 158 -14.89 8.10 2.86
N LEU A 159 -15.82 7.53 3.61
CA LEU A 159 -16.06 6.08 3.65
C LEU A 159 -16.97 5.65 2.49
N GLY A 160 -16.90 4.37 2.10
CA GLY A 160 -17.87 3.76 1.18
C GLY A 160 -17.29 3.02 -0.03
N VAL A 161 -15.99 3.12 -0.30
CA VAL A 161 -15.32 2.47 -1.46
C VAL A 161 -15.63 0.97 -1.54
N GLY A 162 -15.64 0.25 -0.42
CA GLY A 162 -15.98 -1.18 -0.40
C GLY A 162 -17.44 -1.49 -0.82
N ILE A 163 -18.38 -0.59 -0.51
CA ILE A 163 -19.78 -0.71 -0.94
C ILE A 163 -19.87 -0.47 -2.44
N LEU A 164 -19.21 0.58 -2.95
CA LEU A 164 -19.16 0.89 -4.38
C LEU A 164 -18.50 -0.26 -5.17
N GLY A 165 -17.37 -0.78 -4.70
CA GLY A 165 -16.71 -1.94 -5.32
C GLY A 165 -17.58 -3.20 -5.31
N SER A 166 -18.40 -3.39 -4.26
CA SER A 166 -19.37 -4.50 -4.23
C SER A 166 -20.51 -4.33 -5.23
N ALA A 167 -20.98 -3.10 -5.44
CA ALA A 167 -21.97 -2.77 -6.45
C ALA A 167 -21.41 -2.94 -7.87
N MET A 168 -20.16 -2.53 -8.11
CA MET A 168 -19.45 -2.72 -9.38
C MET A 168 -19.34 -4.20 -9.73
N LYS A 169 -18.88 -5.04 -8.77
CA LYS A 169 -18.80 -6.50 -8.95
C LYS A 169 -20.15 -7.18 -9.27
N LYS A 170 -21.27 -6.54 -8.90
CA LYS A 170 -22.63 -7.01 -9.21
C LYS A 170 -23.20 -6.39 -10.49
N GLY A 171 -22.47 -5.49 -11.16
CA GLY A 171 -22.93 -4.78 -12.35
C GLY A 171 -24.08 -3.79 -12.09
N VAL A 172 -24.20 -3.27 -10.87
CA VAL A 172 -25.28 -2.33 -10.48
C VAL A 172 -24.77 -0.95 -10.08
N LEU A 173 -23.46 -0.69 -10.22
CA LEU A 173 -22.88 0.63 -10.02
C LEU A 173 -23.03 1.47 -11.30
N ASP A 174 -23.52 2.69 -11.18
CA ASP A 174 -23.61 3.64 -12.29
C ASP A 174 -22.28 4.39 -12.50
N ALA A 175 -22.24 5.21 -13.57
CA ALA A 175 -21.03 5.95 -13.93
C ALA A 175 -20.63 6.98 -12.85
N ASP A 176 -21.59 7.62 -12.20
CA ASP A 176 -21.33 8.60 -11.14
C ASP A 176 -20.73 7.92 -9.90
N GLY A 177 -21.29 6.77 -9.51
CA GLY A 177 -20.75 5.95 -8.43
C GLY A 177 -19.35 5.41 -8.73
N TYR A 178 -19.08 5.06 -10.00
CA TYR A 178 -17.73 4.67 -10.43
C TYR A 178 -16.74 5.83 -10.33
N ALA A 179 -17.10 7.00 -10.86
CA ALA A 179 -16.25 8.20 -10.80
C ALA A 179 -15.96 8.60 -9.34
N GLN A 180 -16.94 8.49 -8.45
CA GLN A 180 -16.74 8.74 -7.02
C GLN A 180 -15.77 7.72 -6.39
N MET A 181 -15.89 6.44 -6.76
CA MET A 181 -15.00 5.38 -6.25
C MET A 181 -13.54 5.64 -6.63
N ILE A 182 -13.28 6.09 -7.87
CA ILE A 182 -11.92 6.38 -8.37
C ILE A 182 -11.35 7.68 -7.79
N ALA A 183 -12.20 8.69 -7.54
CA ALA A 183 -11.76 9.99 -7.03
C ALA A 183 -11.45 10.02 -5.52
N THR A 184 -11.79 8.94 -4.78
CA THR A 184 -11.64 8.87 -3.31
C THR A 184 -10.20 8.56 -2.91
#